data_AF-A0A7S4G980-F1
#
_entry.id   AF-A0A7S4G980-F1
#
_cell.length_a   1.000
_cell.length_b   1.000
_cell.length_c   1.000
_cell.angle_alpha   90.00
_cell.angle_beta   90.00
_cell.angle_gamma   90.00
#
_symmetry.space_group_name_H-M   'P 1'
#
loop_
_entity.id
_entity.type
_entity.pdbx_description
1 polymer ?
#
loop_
_entity_poly.entity_id
_entity_poly.type
_entity_poly.pdbx_seq_one_letter_code
_entity_poly.pdbx_strand_id
1 'polypeptide(L)'
;TVTSTAAEHNVSIAHVFNAQAEAEPLVQYSLDSSNPGRRLLEQQGWVAHTGLGKDGSGILAPIATRFKADRRGIGSGIASAKRRTHTSETIEEVKEKEAELRREEKEAEL
;
A
#
# COMPACT_ATOMS: atom_id res chain seq x y z
N THR A 1 15.35 17.07 42.83
CA THR A 1 14.66 17.94 41.85
C THR A 1 14.90 17.35 40.47
N VAL A 2 13.86 16.79 39.84
CA VAL A 2 13.99 16.16 38.52
C VAL A 2 13.83 17.25 37.46
N THR A 3 14.95 17.85 37.05
CA THR A 3 14.96 18.80 35.93
C THR A 3 15.11 18.01 34.64
N SER A 4 13.98 17.56 34.07
CA SER A 4 13.97 17.01 32.71
C SER A 4 14.42 18.11 31.76
N THR A 5 15.46 17.83 30.98
CA THR A 5 15.96 18.77 29.98
C THR A 5 14.91 18.96 28.87
N ALA A 6 14.98 20.07 28.14
CA ALA A 6 14.04 20.34 27.04
C ALA A 6 14.04 19.21 25.98
N ALA A 7 15.18 18.58 25.74
CA ALA A 7 15.29 17.43 24.84
C ALA A 7 14.52 16.21 25.36
N GLU A 8 14.66 15.87 26.65
CA GLU A 8 13.91 14.78 27.30
C GLU A 8 12.41 15.07 27.37
N HIS A 9 12.05 16.34 27.60
CA HIS A 9 10.66 16.79 27.57
C HIS A 9 10.04 16.58 26.18
N ASN A 10 10.75 16.94 25.10
CA ASN A 10 10.21 16.87 23.74
C ASN A 10 10.08 15.44 23.18
N VAL A 11 10.69 14.44 23.82
CA VAL A 11 10.50 13.01 23.46
C VAL A 11 9.58 12.27 24.42
N SER A 12 9.09 12.93 25.47
CA SER A 12 8.16 12.33 26.42
C SER A 12 6.84 11.98 25.74
N ILE A 13 6.29 10.81 26.07
CA ILE A 13 4.94 10.38 25.63
C ILE A 13 3.89 11.44 25.99
N ALA A 14 4.06 12.14 27.12
CA ALA A 14 3.16 13.23 27.52
C ALA A 14 3.25 14.45 26.60
N HIS A 15 4.45 14.80 26.12
CA HIS A 15 4.63 15.87 25.14
C HIS A 15 4.03 15.47 23.80
N VAL A 16 4.32 14.26 23.29
CA VAL A 16 3.74 13.76 22.03
C VAL A 16 2.21 13.66 22.09
N PHE A 17 1.64 13.24 23.22
CA PHE A 17 0.20 13.16 23.45
C PHE A 17 -0.46 14.55 23.53
N ASN A 18 0.14 15.48 24.26
CA ASN A 18 -0.43 16.82 24.41
C ASN A 18 -0.15 17.73 23.20
N ALA A 19 0.90 17.43 22.45
CA ALA A 19 1.23 18.05 21.17
C ALA A 19 0.61 17.26 20.00
N GLN A 20 -0.59 16.68 20.19
CA GLN A 20 -1.46 16.23 19.10
C GLN A 20 -1.72 17.39 18.13
N ALA A 21 -0.73 17.72 17.31
CA ALA A 21 -0.94 18.27 16.01
C ALA A 21 -1.84 17.25 15.32
N GLU A 22 -2.94 17.73 14.76
CA GLU A 22 -3.81 16.99 13.86
C GLU A 22 -2.95 16.53 12.68
N ALA A 23 -2.21 15.44 12.85
CA ALA A 23 -1.47 14.81 11.80
C ALA A 23 -2.52 14.09 10.96
N GLU A 24 -3.14 14.86 10.06
CA GLU A 24 -3.87 14.36 8.91
C GLU A 24 -3.09 13.16 8.38
N PRO A 25 -3.69 11.97 8.29
CA PRO A 25 -2.98 10.81 7.79
C PRO A 25 -2.52 11.14 6.37
N LEU A 26 -1.23 11.45 6.24
CA LEU A 26 -0.60 11.75 4.97
C LEU A 26 -0.61 10.45 4.18
N VAL A 27 -1.70 10.20 3.46
CA VAL A 27 -1.73 9.17 2.43
C VAL A 27 -0.73 9.65 1.39
N GLN A 28 0.48 9.12 1.48
CA GLN A 28 1.52 9.34 0.49
C GLN A 28 1.07 8.63 -0.79
N TYR A 29 0.48 9.41 -1.70
CA TYR A 29 0.29 8.96 -3.05
C TYR A 29 1.66 8.85 -3.70
N SER A 30 1.89 7.77 -4.45
CA SER A 30 3.02 7.67 -5.39
C SER A 30 2.80 8.57 -6.63
N LEU A 31 2.01 9.63 -6.51
CA LEU A 31 1.66 10.60 -7.54
C LEU A 31 2.28 11.93 -7.13
N ASP A 32 3.52 12.15 -7.57
CA ASP A 32 4.20 13.42 -7.41
C ASP A 32 3.49 14.53 -8.21
N SER A 33 3.73 15.78 -7.85
CA SER A 33 3.16 16.95 -8.56
C SER A 33 3.71 17.11 -9.98
N SER A 34 4.79 16.39 -10.31
CA SER A 34 5.31 16.31 -11.68
C SER A 34 4.41 15.47 -12.60
N ASN A 35 3.63 14.54 -12.03
CA ASN A 35 2.79 13.66 -12.80
C ASN A 35 1.68 14.44 -13.55
N PRO A 36 1.59 14.32 -14.89
CA PRO A 36 0.61 15.06 -15.66
C PRO A 36 -0.84 14.67 -15.33
N GLY A 37 -1.07 13.40 -14.95
CA GLY A 37 -2.38 12.91 -14.52
C GLY A 37 -2.82 13.52 -13.20
N ARG A 38 -1.91 13.71 -12.25
CA ARG A 38 -2.20 14.43 -10.99
C ARG A 38 -2.61 15.87 -11.27
N ARG A 39 -1.85 16.58 -12.11
CA ARG A 39 -2.17 17.96 -12.48
C ARG A 39 -3.55 18.07 -13.15
N LEU A 40 -3.90 17.09 -14.00
CA LEU A 40 -5.22 17.05 -14.62
C LEU A 40 -6.34 16.85 -13.58
N LEU A 41 -6.15 15.96 -12.61
CA LEU A 41 -7.12 15.75 -11.53
C LEU A 41 -7.33 17.03 -10.71
N GLU A 42 -6.24 17.68 -10.30
CA GLU A 42 -6.29 18.95 -9.56
C GLU A 42 -7.00 20.06 -10.37
N GLN A 43 -6.76 20.13 -11.69
CA GLN A 43 -7.47 21.05 -12.58
C GLN A 43 -8.98 20.79 -12.68
N GLN A 44 -9.41 19.54 -12.49
CA GLN A 44 -10.83 19.16 -12.45
C GLN A 44 -11.45 19.29 -11.04
N GLY A 45 -10.74 19.91 -10.10
CA GLY A 45 -11.23 20.17 -8.75
C GLY A 45 -11.04 19.02 -7.77
N TRP A 46 -10.25 18.00 -8.11
CA TRP A 46 -9.83 17.00 -7.11
C TRP A 46 -8.81 17.62 -6.15
N VAL A 47 -8.95 17.30 -4.86
CA VAL A 47 -8.06 17.79 -3.80
C VAL A 47 -7.11 16.68 -3.39
N ALA A 48 -5.82 16.98 -3.29
CA ALA A 48 -4.85 16.02 -2.78
C ALA A 48 -5.23 15.58 -1.37
N HIS A 49 -5.03 14.29 -1.08
CA HIS A 49 -5.40 13.66 0.20
C HIS A 49 -6.90 13.41 0.40
N THR A 50 -7.73 13.66 -0.61
CA THR A 50 -9.15 13.26 -0.60
C THR A 50 -9.43 12.12 -1.59
N GLY A 51 -10.48 11.35 -1.31
CA GLY A 51 -11.03 10.41 -2.28
C GLY A 51 -11.67 11.11 -3.47
N LEU A 52 -12.05 10.33 -4.48
CA LEU A 52 -12.85 10.82 -5.62
C LEU A 52 -14.35 10.83 -5.27
N GLY A 53 -15.13 11.57 -6.06
CA GLY A 53 -16.59 11.67 -5.91
C GLY A 53 -17.04 12.99 -5.27
N LYS A 54 -18.35 13.25 -5.28
CA LYS A 54 -18.94 14.54 -4.86
C LYS A 54 -18.53 14.99 -3.46
N ASP A 55 -18.42 14.04 -2.53
CA ASP A 55 -18.12 14.30 -1.11
C ASP A 55 -16.67 13.89 -0.77
N GLY A 56 -15.84 13.56 -1.77
CA GLY A 56 -14.47 13.08 -1.55
C GLY A 56 -14.38 11.72 -0.84
N SER A 57 -15.47 10.95 -0.79
CA SER A 57 -15.61 9.70 -0.02
C SER A 57 -15.12 8.44 -0.75
N GLY A 58 -14.62 8.59 -1.98
CA GLY A 58 -14.05 7.49 -2.75
C GLY A 58 -12.80 6.89 -2.10
N ILE A 59 -12.43 5.70 -2.56
CA ILE A 59 -11.28 4.96 -2.03
C ILE A 59 -9.99 5.73 -2.36
N LEU A 60 -9.15 5.98 -1.35
CA LEU A 60 -7.88 6.72 -1.53
C LEU A 60 -6.76 5.86 -2.13
N ALA A 61 -6.67 4.59 -1.74
CA ALA A 61 -5.62 3.69 -2.17
C ALA A 61 -6.15 2.66 -3.18
N PRO A 62 -5.35 2.28 -4.20
CA PRO A 62 -5.69 1.17 -5.09
C PRO A 62 -6.01 -0.12 -4.32
N ILE A 63 -7.03 -0.85 -4.79
CA ILE A 63 -7.42 -2.13 -4.21
C ILE A 63 -6.30 -3.15 -4.43
N ALA A 64 -5.88 -3.84 -3.37
CA ALA A 64 -4.92 -4.92 -3.47
C ALA A 64 -5.59 -6.20 -4.02
N THR A 65 -4.96 -6.81 -5.02
CA THR A 65 -5.45 -7.97 -5.78
C THR A 65 -4.59 -9.19 -5.53
N ARG A 66 -5.10 -10.38 -5.88
CA ARG A 66 -4.29 -11.62 -5.95
C ARG A 66 -4.21 -12.01 -7.41
N PHE A 67 -3.00 -12.08 -7.95
CA PHE A 67 -2.79 -12.60 -9.30
C PHE A 67 -2.76 -14.13 -9.25
N LYS A 68 -3.55 -14.75 -10.12
CA LYS A 68 -3.61 -16.20 -10.27
C LYS A 68 -2.93 -16.53 -11.60
N ALA A 69 -1.72 -17.08 -11.54
CA ALA A 69 -1.02 -17.57 -12.73
C ALA A 69 -1.43 -19.02 -13.07
N ASP A 70 -1.96 -19.76 -12.09
CA ASP A 70 -2.33 -21.16 -12.28
C ASP A 70 -3.65 -21.38 -13.04
N ARG A 71 -3.85 -22.64 -13.42
CA ARG A 71 -5.10 -23.14 -14.01
C ARG A 71 -5.90 -24.03 -13.04
N ARG A 72 -5.56 -24.03 -11.75
CA ARG A 72 -6.26 -24.86 -10.75
C ARG A 72 -7.62 -24.22 -10.38
N GLY A 73 -8.44 -24.97 -9.63
CA GLY A 73 -9.75 -24.50 -9.17
C GLY A 73 -9.65 -23.31 -8.20
N ILE A 74 -10.74 -22.56 -8.03
CA ILE A 74 -10.77 -21.51 -7.00
C ILE A 74 -10.72 -22.19 -5.62
N GLY A 75 -9.84 -21.70 -4.75
CA GLY A 75 -9.65 -22.27 -3.40
C GLY A 75 -8.66 -23.43 -3.32
N SER A 76 -8.09 -23.88 -4.45
CA SER A 76 -6.98 -24.84 -4.41
C SER A 76 -5.64 -24.12 -4.18
N GLY A 77 -4.81 -24.67 -3.30
CA GLY A 77 -3.47 -24.14 -2.99
C GLY A 77 -3.47 -23.03 -1.93
N ILE A 78 -2.26 -22.63 -1.53
CA ILE A 78 -2.07 -21.55 -0.56
C ILE A 78 -2.25 -20.22 -1.28
N ALA A 79 -3.19 -19.40 -0.79
CA ALA A 79 -3.47 -18.13 -1.43
C ALA A 79 -2.28 -17.16 -1.32
N SER A 80 -1.78 -16.72 -2.47
CA SER A 80 -0.73 -15.69 -2.55
C SER A 80 -1.12 -14.40 -1.83
N ALA A 81 -0.13 -13.65 -1.34
CA ALA A 81 -0.37 -12.38 -0.66
C ALA A 81 -1.11 -11.39 -1.58
N LYS A 82 -2.04 -10.61 -1.01
CA LYS A 82 -2.72 -9.50 -1.74
C LYS A 82 -1.70 -8.41 -2.03
N ARG A 83 -1.53 -8.05 -3.31
CA ARG A 83 -0.56 -7.05 -3.79
C ARG A 83 -1.14 -6.27 -4.98
N ARG A 84 -0.47 -5.19 -5.40
CA ARG A 84 -0.83 -4.47 -6.63
C ARG A 84 -0.30 -5.25 -7.82
N THR A 85 -1.16 -5.93 -8.57
CA THR A 85 -0.73 -6.89 -9.63
C THR A 85 -0.86 -6.33 -11.05
N HIS A 86 -0.59 -5.04 -11.23
CA HIS A 86 -0.72 -4.38 -12.55
C HIS A 86 0.63 -4.03 -13.19
N THR A 87 1.75 -4.28 -12.52
CA THR A 87 3.09 -4.12 -13.07
C THR A 87 3.56 -5.45 -13.66
N SER A 88 4.27 -5.39 -14.79
CA SER A 88 4.86 -6.56 -15.45
C SER A 88 5.80 -7.32 -14.52
N GLU A 89 6.64 -6.60 -13.78
CA GLU A 89 7.59 -7.16 -12.80
C GLU A 89 6.89 -8.03 -11.75
N THR A 90 5.85 -7.50 -11.11
CA THR A 90 5.10 -8.24 -10.09
C THR A 90 4.35 -9.44 -10.67
N ILE A 91 3.91 -9.36 -11.93
CA ILE A 91 3.30 -10.49 -12.63
C ILE A 91 4.34 -11.58 -12.89
N GLU A 92 5.53 -11.23 -13.37
CA GLU A 92 6.61 -12.18 -13.64
C GLU A 92 7.13 -12.83 -12.35
N GLU A 93 7.30 -12.08 -11.26
CA GLU A 93 7.66 -12.65 -9.95
C GLU A 93 6.66 -13.70 -9.46
N VAL A 94 5.36 -13.46 -9.66
CA VAL A 94 4.33 -14.42 -9.25
C VAL A 94 4.38 -15.67 -10.14
N LYS A 95 4.61 -15.51 -11.45
CA LYS A 95 4.78 -16.65 -12.36
C LYS A 95 6.01 -17.49 -12.02
N GLU A 96 7.13 -16.84 -11.71
CA GLU A 96 8.37 -17.53 -11.36
C GLU A 96 8.20 -18.38 -10.10
N LYS A 97 7.65 -17.79 -9.02
CA LYS A 97 7.35 -18.51 -7.77
C LYS A 97 6.41 -19.68 -7.98
N GLU A 98 5.40 -19.51 -8.83
CA GLU A 98 4.48 -20.59 -9.14
C GLU A 98 5.13 -21.71 -9.97
N ALA A 99 6.06 -21.36 -10.86
CA ALA A 99 6.82 -22.32 -11.64
C ALA A 99 7.81 -23.11 -10.78
N GLU A 100 8.46 -22.46 -9.81
CA GLU A 100 9.34 -23.08 -8.81
C GLU A 100 8.55 -24.05 -7.93
N LEU A 101 7.41 -23.62 -7.37
CA LEU A 101 6.53 -24.48 -6.58
C LEU A 101 6.11 -25.73 -7.36
N ARG A 102 5.78 -25.58 -8.66
CA ARG A 102 5.43 -26.71 -9.53
C ARG A 102 6.60 -27.68 -9.74
N ARG A 103 7.85 -27.19 -9.77
CA ARG A 103 9.03 -28.05 -9.88
C ARG A 103 9.22 -28.84 -8.59
N GLU A 104 9.14 -28.18 -7.44
CA GLU A 104 9.23 -28.82 -6.12
C GLU A 104 8.12 -29.87 -5.92
N GLU A 105 6.86 -29.55 -6.29
CA GLU A 105 5.74 -30.49 -6.23
C GLU A 105 6.03 -31.77 -7.06
N LYS A 106 6.63 -31.63 -8.25
CA LYS A 106 6.98 -32.78 -9.11
C LYS A 106 8.16 -33.59 -8.56
N GLU A 107 9.13 -32.93 -7.94
CA GLU A 107 10.29 -33.60 -7.33
C GLU A 107 9.88 -34.37 -6.06
N ALA A 108 8.92 -33.87 -5.30
CA ALA A 108 8.39 -34.53 -4.11
C ALA A 108 7.53 -35.78 -4.42
N GLU A 109 7.04 -35.93 -5.65
CA GLU A 109 6.22 -37.06 -6.10
C GLU A 109 7.07 -38.24 -6.65
N LEU A 110 8.40 -38.11 -6.66
CA LEU A 110 9.36 -39.05 -7.25
C LEU A 110 10.15 -39.81 -6.17
#